data_AF-I2F250-F1
#
_entry.id   AF-I2F250-F1
#
_cell.length_a   1.000
_cell.length_b   1.000
_cell.length_c   1.000
_cell.angle_alpha   90.00
_cell.angle_beta   90.00
_cell.angle_gamma   90.00
#
_symmetry.space_group_name_H-M   'P 1'
#
loop_
_entity.id
_entity.type
_entity.pdbx_description
1 polymer ?
#
loop_
_entity_poly.entity_id
_entity_poly.type
_entity_poly.pdbx_seq_one_letter_code
_entity_poly.pdbx_strand_id
1 'polypeptide(L)'
;MIYRIIFSLFLLFIMPFLNYSIMLSAIVVSLVLIGVILGSKTERVARIQNLTLTLFYVVILFGYFQDTAGMVYRSEVVILAVAQGVSGFYGLFHHRRSLSVVLSLGYWILVGTALSRIAWMRLGSGGLILGIALIALVAFQDIRRIYKPLVRSPFEQDGES
;
A
#
# COMPACT_ATOMS: atom_id res chain seq x y z
N MET A 1 -4.93 -10.81 -11.11
CA MET A 1 -3.57 -10.27 -11.32
C MET A 1 -3.53 -9.25 -12.46
N ILE A 2 -4.04 -9.59 -13.65
CA ILE A 2 -4.05 -8.73 -14.85
C ILE A 2 -4.64 -7.34 -14.59
N TYR A 3 -5.82 -7.24 -13.96
CA TYR A 3 -6.44 -5.95 -13.67
C TYR A 3 -5.52 -5.02 -12.86
N ARG A 4 -4.79 -5.53 -11.85
CA ARG A 4 -3.88 -4.71 -11.02
C ARG A 4 -2.72 -4.17 -11.84
N ILE A 5 -2.20 -4.95 -12.79
CA ILE A 5 -1.13 -4.51 -13.69
C ILE A 5 -1.67 -3.41 -14.61
N ILE A 6 -2.86 -3.60 -15.18
CA ILE A 6 -3.53 -2.59 -16.02
C ILE A 6 -3.73 -1.29 -15.24
N PHE A 7 -4.30 -1.35 -14.02
CA PHE A 7 -4.46 -0.16 -13.19
C PHE A 7 -3.11 0.46 -12.80
N SER A 8 -2.10 -0.33 -12.46
CA SER A 8 -0.76 0.19 -12.16
C SER A 8 -0.17 0.95 -13.36
N LEU A 9 -0.35 0.44 -14.58
CA LEU A 9 0.07 1.11 -15.82
C LEU A 9 -0.78 2.35 -16.13
N PHE A 10 -2.06 2.34 -15.75
CA PHE A 10 -2.95 3.47 -15.96
C PHE A 10 -2.49 4.72 -15.20
N LEU A 11 -1.75 4.58 -14.09
CA LEU A 11 -1.11 5.71 -13.41
C LEU A 11 -0.11 6.46 -14.31
N LEU A 12 0.50 5.79 -15.30
CA LEU A 12 1.43 6.40 -16.25
C LEU A 12 0.74 7.41 -17.18
N PHE A 13 -0.58 7.27 -17.36
CA PHE A 13 -1.40 8.21 -18.12
C PHE A 13 -2.08 9.24 -17.22
N ILE A 14 -2.62 8.81 -16.09
CA ILE A 14 -3.34 9.68 -15.15
C ILE A 14 -2.42 10.71 -14.50
N MET A 15 -1.25 10.31 -14.00
CA MET A 15 -0.40 11.23 -13.23
C MET A 15 0.09 12.41 -14.08
N PRO A 16 0.56 12.22 -15.33
CA PRO A 16 0.90 13.35 -16.20
C PRO A 16 -0.30 14.25 -16.52
N PHE A 17 -1.49 13.67 -16.71
CA PHE A 17 -2.72 14.43 -16.93
C PHE A 17 -3.08 15.33 -15.73
N LEU A 18 -2.67 14.93 -14.52
CA LEU A 18 -2.90 15.65 -13.28
C LEU A 18 -1.68 16.49 -12.85
N ASN A 19 -0.87 16.93 -13.82
CA ASN A 19 0.30 17.81 -13.66
C ASN A 19 1.50 17.23 -12.89
N TYR A 20 1.57 15.92 -12.69
CA TYR A 20 2.82 15.29 -12.22
C TYR A 20 3.82 15.15 -13.36
N SER A 21 5.12 15.25 -13.06
CA SER A 21 6.14 15.04 -14.09
C SER A 21 6.13 13.60 -14.59
N ILE A 22 6.41 13.42 -15.89
CA ILE A 22 6.50 12.09 -16.53
C ILE A 22 7.53 11.22 -15.81
N MET A 23 8.67 11.80 -15.41
CA MET A 23 9.71 11.08 -14.66
C MET A 23 9.19 10.52 -13.33
N LEU A 24 8.45 11.33 -12.55
CA LEU A 24 7.90 10.88 -11.28
C LEU A 24 6.84 9.80 -11.49
N SER A 25 6.01 9.96 -12.51
CA SER A 25 4.98 8.98 -12.90
C SER A 25 5.63 7.63 -13.25
N ALA A 26 6.72 7.63 -14.01
CA ALA A 26 7.47 6.42 -14.34
C ALA A 26 8.07 5.73 -13.11
N ILE A 27 8.66 6.50 -12.17
CA ILE A 27 9.21 5.97 -10.91
C ILE A 27 8.09 5.31 -10.09
N VAL A 28 6.97 6.02 -9.91
CA VAL A 28 5.81 5.53 -9.16
C VAL A 28 5.26 4.25 -9.77
N VAL A 29 5.00 4.25 -11.09
CA VAL A 29 4.47 3.09 -11.80
C VAL A 29 5.41 1.90 -11.66
N SER A 30 6.72 2.11 -11.77
CA SER A 30 7.72 1.05 -11.61
C SER A 30 7.67 0.43 -10.21
N LEU A 31 7.63 1.26 -9.15
CA LEU A 31 7.52 0.78 -7.77
C LEU A 31 6.21 0.01 -7.53
N VAL A 32 5.09 0.52 -8.03
CA VAL A 32 3.77 -0.11 -7.90
C VAL A 32 3.75 -1.44 -8.65
N LEU A 33 4.27 -1.51 -9.87
CA LEU A 33 4.35 -2.73 -10.67
C LEU A 33 5.22 -3.79 -10.01
N ILE A 34 6.42 -3.42 -9.54
CA ILE A 34 7.31 -4.33 -8.80
C ILE A 34 6.58 -4.89 -7.58
N GLY A 35 5.89 -4.03 -6.82
CA GLY A 35 5.05 -4.42 -5.69
C GLY A 35 4.00 -5.47 -6.10
N VAL A 36 3.19 -5.16 -7.10
CA VAL A 36 2.08 -6.00 -7.59
C VAL A 36 2.54 -7.35 -8.13
N ILE A 37 3.69 -7.39 -8.79
CA ILE A 37 4.28 -8.63 -9.35
C ILE A 37 4.79 -9.51 -8.20
N LEU A 38 5.59 -8.96 -7.29
CA LEU A 38 6.19 -9.70 -6.17
C LEU A 38 5.16 -10.18 -5.14
N GLY A 39 4.13 -9.37 -4.87
CA GLY A 39 3.09 -9.66 -3.87
C GLY A 39 1.94 -10.53 -4.38
N SER A 40 1.96 -10.95 -5.65
CA SER A 40 0.85 -11.67 -6.30
C SER A 40 0.54 -13.05 -5.73
N LYS A 41 1.50 -13.66 -5.02
CA LYS A 41 1.41 -15.06 -4.59
C LYS A 41 0.57 -15.31 -3.34
N THR A 42 0.20 -14.27 -2.59
CA THR A 42 -0.60 -14.42 -1.37
C THR A 42 -1.85 -13.55 -1.43
N GLU A 43 -3.02 -14.13 -1.20
CA GLU A 43 -4.30 -13.39 -1.23
C GLU A 43 -4.34 -12.23 -0.24
N ARG A 44 -3.69 -12.43 0.92
CA ARG A 44 -3.57 -11.40 1.94
C ARG A 44 -2.85 -10.16 1.44
N VAL A 45 -1.68 -10.33 0.82
CA VAL A 45 -0.90 -9.22 0.27
C VAL A 45 -1.60 -8.60 -0.93
N ALA A 46 -2.24 -9.41 -1.76
CA ALA A 46 -3.08 -8.92 -2.85
C ALA A 46 -4.20 -7.98 -2.35
N ARG A 47 -4.85 -8.30 -1.22
CA ARG A 47 -5.89 -7.45 -0.63
C ARG A 47 -5.34 -6.12 -0.12
N ILE A 48 -4.21 -6.17 0.60
CA ILE A 48 -3.52 -4.97 1.10
C ILE A 48 -3.11 -4.08 -0.08
N GLN A 49 -2.49 -4.67 -1.11
CA GLN A 49 -2.08 -3.96 -2.32
C GLN A 49 -3.24 -3.29 -3.05
N ASN A 50 -4.39 -3.95 -3.16
CA ASN A 50 -5.57 -3.35 -3.78
C ASN A 50 -6.06 -2.13 -2.99
N LEU A 51 -6.01 -2.19 -1.65
CA LEU A 51 -6.39 -1.08 -0.79
C LEU A 51 -5.42 0.09 -0.96
N THR A 52 -4.10 -0.16 -0.97
CA THR A 52 -3.10 0.88 -1.24
C THR A 52 -3.29 1.50 -2.62
N LEU A 53 -3.58 0.70 -3.63
CA LEU A 53 -3.75 1.15 -5.02
C LEU A 53 -5.02 1.99 -5.16
N THR A 54 -6.10 1.61 -4.47
CA THR A 54 -7.31 2.44 -4.34
C THR A 54 -6.99 3.76 -3.65
N LEU A 55 -6.26 3.72 -2.53
CA LEU A 55 -5.84 4.89 -1.80
C LEU A 55 -4.98 5.82 -2.66
N PHE A 56 -4.11 5.24 -3.49
CA PHE A 56 -3.27 5.96 -4.44
C PHE A 56 -4.10 6.85 -5.38
N TYR A 57 -5.12 6.27 -6.01
CA TYR A 57 -6.02 7.02 -6.89
C TYR A 57 -6.80 8.10 -6.15
N VAL A 58 -7.31 7.78 -4.97
CA VAL A 58 -8.03 8.75 -4.13
C VAL A 58 -7.12 9.94 -3.82
N VAL A 59 -5.89 9.71 -3.37
CA VAL A 59 -4.94 10.79 -3.02
C VAL A 59 -4.60 11.65 -4.23
N ILE A 60 -4.35 11.05 -5.39
CA ILE A 60 -4.02 11.81 -6.61
C ILE A 60 -5.21 12.67 -7.05
N LEU A 61 -6.42 12.11 -7.08
CA LEU A 61 -7.63 12.85 -7.47
C LEU A 61 -7.93 13.99 -6.48
N PHE A 62 -7.88 13.71 -5.18
CA PHE A 62 -8.08 14.73 -4.15
C PHE A 62 -7.01 15.82 -4.20
N GLY A 63 -5.75 15.46 -4.45
CA GLY A 63 -4.65 16.41 -4.63
C GLY A 63 -4.94 17.36 -5.79
N TYR A 64 -5.33 16.82 -6.94
CA TYR A 64 -5.66 17.61 -8.13
C TYR A 64 -6.85 18.56 -7.93
N PHE A 65 -7.93 18.10 -7.26
CA PHE A 65 -9.09 18.96 -7.00
C PHE A 65 -8.80 20.10 -5.99
N GLN A 66 -7.77 19.95 -5.16
CA GLN A 66 -7.40 20.93 -4.15
C GLN A 66 -6.33 21.91 -4.66
N ASP A 67 -5.42 21.42 -5.48
CA ASP A 67 -4.39 22.20 -6.13
C ASP A 67 -4.14 21.62 -7.52
N THR A 68 -4.68 22.32 -8.52
CA THR A 68 -4.51 21.94 -9.92
C THR A 68 -3.04 21.92 -10.36
N ALA A 69 -2.12 22.54 -9.61
CA ALA A 69 -0.68 22.41 -9.87
C ALA A 69 -0.12 21.02 -9.51
N GLY A 70 -0.91 20.13 -8.88
CA GLY A 70 -0.51 18.76 -8.56
C GLY A 70 0.59 18.67 -7.49
N MET A 71 0.83 19.75 -6.75
CA MET A 71 1.90 19.80 -5.75
C MET A 71 1.43 19.33 -4.38
N VAL A 72 0.16 19.58 -4.05
CA VAL A 72 -0.45 19.09 -2.81
C VAL A 72 -0.50 17.57 -2.82
N TYR A 73 0.16 16.97 -1.83
CA TYR A 73 0.35 15.51 -1.63
C TYR A 73 1.37 14.80 -2.52
N ARG A 74 2.22 15.52 -3.26
CA ARG A 74 3.26 14.87 -4.09
C ARG A 74 4.17 13.93 -3.30
N SER A 75 4.53 14.31 -2.07
CA SER A 75 5.38 13.46 -1.22
C SER A 75 4.66 12.21 -0.72
N GLU A 76 3.37 12.32 -0.44
CA GLU A 76 2.49 11.27 0.06
C GLU A 76 2.25 10.22 -1.03
N VAL A 77 2.08 10.66 -2.28
CA VAL A 77 2.01 9.77 -3.46
C VAL A 77 3.30 8.95 -3.58
N VAL A 78 4.48 9.57 -3.43
CA VAL A 78 5.76 8.83 -3.47
C VAL A 78 5.86 7.83 -2.30
N ILE A 79 5.49 8.24 -1.08
CA ILE A 79 5.50 7.36 0.10
C ILE A 79 4.58 6.14 -0.12
N LEU A 80 3.38 6.34 -0.66
CA LEU A 80 2.46 5.23 -0.96
C LEU A 80 2.99 4.30 -2.06
N ALA A 81 3.75 4.83 -3.03
CA ALA A 81 4.35 4.01 -4.08
C ALA A 81 5.46 3.12 -3.50
N VAL A 82 6.28 3.68 -2.62
CA VAL A 82 7.28 2.92 -1.86
C VAL A 82 6.61 1.88 -0.97
N ALA A 83 5.52 2.24 -0.27
CA ALA A 83 4.74 1.28 0.52
C ALA A 83 4.25 0.12 -0.34
N GLN A 84 3.78 0.39 -1.55
CA GLN A 84 3.36 -0.65 -2.48
C GLN A 84 4.52 -1.56 -2.89
N GLY A 85 5.70 -1.02 -3.16
CA GLY A 85 6.92 -1.82 -3.38
C GLY A 85 7.26 -2.71 -2.18
N VAL A 86 7.26 -2.16 -0.97
CA VAL A 86 7.52 -2.89 0.29
C VAL A 86 6.50 -4.01 0.50
N SER A 87 5.23 -3.79 0.17
CA SER A 87 4.19 -4.83 0.25
C SER A 87 4.48 -6.02 -0.68
N GLY A 88 5.15 -5.78 -1.83
CA GLY A 88 5.58 -6.86 -2.72
C GLY A 88 6.64 -7.75 -2.07
N PHE A 89 7.64 -7.14 -1.43
CA PHE A 89 8.64 -7.88 -0.64
C PHE A 89 8.01 -8.62 0.54
N TYR A 90 7.03 -8.01 1.21
CA TYR A 90 6.26 -8.67 2.25
C TYR A 90 5.62 -9.98 1.75
N GLY A 91 5.02 -9.97 0.55
CA GLY A 91 4.48 -11.17 -0.07
C GLY A 91 5.53 -12.19 -0.51
N LEU A 92 6.68 -11.74 -0.99
CA LEU A 92 7.80 -12.61 -1.36
C LEU A 92 8.36 -13.38 -0.16
N PHE A 93 8.54 -12.69 0.97
CA PHE A 93 9.15 -13.25 2.18
C PHE A 93 8.13 -13.76 3.22
N HIS A 94 6.88 -14.00 2.83
CA HIS A 94 5.82 -14.39 3.77
C HIS A 94 6.13 -15.68 4.56
N HIS A 95 6.94 -16.59 4.01
CA HIS A 95 7.38 -17.83 4.66
C HIS A 95 8.29 -17.59 5.87
N ARG A 96 9.05 -16.48 5.89
CA ARG A 96 9.95 -16.14 7.01
C ARG A 96 9.24 -15.18 7.96
N ARG A 97 8.73 -15.70 9.08
CA ARG A 97 7.90 -14.96 10.04
C ARG A 97 8.52 -13.64 10.52
N SER A 98 9.81 -13.63 10.83
CA SER A 98 10.51 -12.41 11.28
C SER A 98 10.56 -11.32 10.19
N LEU A 99 10.96 -11.68 8.97
CA LEU A 99 10.99 -10.77 7.81
C LEU A 99 9.58 -10.27 7.44
N SER A 100 8.59 -11.15 7.50
CA SER A 100 7.18 -10.85 7.26
C SER A 100 6.66 -9.78 8.23
N VAL A 101 7.01 -9.86 9.52
CA VAL A 101 6.65 -8.85 10.53
C VAL A 101 7.35 -7.52 10.27
N VAL A 102 8.66 -7.53 10.01
CA VAL A 102 9.43 -6.29 9.74
C VAL A 102 8.89 -5.57 8.50
N LEU A 103 8.61 -6.31 7.42
CA LEU A 103 8.08 -5.73 6.18
C LEU A 103 6.63 -5.24 6.33
N SER A 104 5.79 -5.95 7.09
CA SER A 104 4.43 -5.49 7.43
C SER A 104 4.47 -4.20 8.26
N LEU A 105 5.33 -4.12 9.28
CA LEU A 105 5.54 -2.90 10.06
C LEU A 105 6.02 -1.75 9.17
N GLY A 106 7.05 -1.97 8.35
CA GLY A 106 7.55 -0.96 7.42
C GLY A 106 6.46 -0.45 6.46
N TYR A 107 5.66 -1.37 5.92
CA TYR A 107 4.51 -1.03 5.08
C TYR A 107 3.51 -0.12 5.81
N TRP A 108 3.06 -0.51 7.02
CA TRP A 108 2.08 0.27 7.78
C TRP A 108 2.61 1.61 8.27
N ILE A 109 3.91 1.71 8.58
CA ILE A 109 4.56 2.98 8.91
C ILE A 109 4.51 3.93 7.72
N LEU A 110 4.81 3.45 6.50
CA LEU A 110 4.78 4.27 5.29
C LEU A 110 3.36 4.75 4.99
N VAL A 111 2.38 3.83 4.96
CA VAL A 111 0.96 4.18 4.75
C VAL A 111 0.47 5.14 5.83
N GLY A 112 0.82 4.87 7.09
CA GLY A 112 0.46 5.70 8.22
C GLY A 112 1.06 7.10 8.15
N THR A 113 2.31 7.22 7.73
CA THR A 113 2.98 8.51 7.54
C THR A 113 2.28 9.32 6.45
N ALA A 114 1.97 8.70 5.31
CA ALA A 114 1.25 9.38 4.23
C ALA A 114 -0.13 9.86 4.69
N LEU A 115 -0.93 8.97 5.29
CA LEU A 115 -2.29 9.30 5.73
C LEU A 115 -2.32 10.32 6.88
N SER A 116 -1.41 10.19 7.84
CA SER A 116 -1.36 11.10 9.00
C SER A 116 -0.93 12.51 8.58
N ARG A 117 -0.04 12.64 7.58
CA ARG A 117 0.31 13.95 6.99
C ARG A 117 -0.86 14.58 6.24
N ILE A 118 -1.61 13.79 5.45
CA ILE A 118 -2.84 14.27 4.79
C ILE A 118 -3.87 14.72 5.84
N ALA A 119 -4.07 13.91 6.89
CA ALA A 119 -5.01 14.20 7.95
C ALA A 119 -4.61 15.46 8.74
N TRP A 120 -3.32 15.66 9.02
CA TRP A 120 -2.83 16.91 9.62
C TRP A 120 -3.17 18.10 8.72
N MET A 121 -2.80 18.06 7.43
CA MET A 121 -3.05 19.18 6.51
C MET A 121 -4.53 19.56 6.41
N ARG A 122 -5.46 18.63 6.70
CA ARG A 122 -6.91 18.84 6.57
C ARG A 122 -7.65 19.08 7.87
N LEU A 123 -7.27 18.41 8.94
CA LEU A 123 -7.99 18.35 10.22
C LEU A 123 -7.14 18.85 11.39
N GLY A 124 -5.90 19.29 11.14
CA GLY A 124 -4.98 19.77 12.17
C GLY A 124 -4.45 18.63 13.06
N SER A 125 -4.06 18.98 14.29
CA SER A 125 -3.47 18.04 15.26
C SER A 125 -4.40 16.88 15.62
N GLY A 126 -5.73 17.11 15.66
CA GLY A 126 -6.72 16.06 15.89
C GLY A 126 -6.71 14.99 14.80
N GLY A 127 -6.55 15.39 13.53
CA GLY A 127 -6.42 14.46 12.40
C GLY A 127 -5.17 13.60 12.48
N LEU A 128 -4.05 14.19 12.92
CA LEU A 128 -2.79 13.47 13.11
C LEU A 128 -2.95 12.36 14.17
N ILE A 129 -3.49 12.69 15.34
CA ILE A 129 -3.66 11.74 16.45
C ILE A 129 -4.60 10.60 16.04
N LEU A 130 -5.73 10.94 15.40
CA LEU A 130 -6.69 9.96 14.90
C LEU A 130 -6.06 9.04 13.84
N GLY A 131 -5.29 9.61 12.90
CA GLY A 131 -4.58 8.85 11.86
C GLY A 131 -3.58 7.85 12.46
N ILE A 132 -2.78 8.28 13.43
CA ILE A 132 -1.82 7.42 14.13
C ILE A 132 -2.56 6.29 14.87
N ALA A 133 -3.62 6.61 15.60
CA ALA A 133 -4.39 5.63 16.36
C ALA A 133 -5.01 4.56 15.46
N LEU A 134 -5.66 4.96 14.35
CA LEU A 134 -6.27 4.03 13.40
C LEU A 134 -5.23 3.12 12.74
N ILE A 135 -4.09 3.69 12.34
CA ILE A 135 -3.03 2.89 11.69
C ILE A 135 -2.38 1.93 12.68
N ALA A 136 -2.17 2.34 13.93
CA ALA A 136 -1.67 1.44 14.97
C ALA A 136 -2.61 0.24 15.19
N LEU A 137 -3.93 0.47 15.21
CA LEU A 137 -4.93 -0.60 15.32
C LEU A 137 -4.87 -1.56 14.13
N VAL A 138 -4.81 -1.03 12.91
CA VAL A 138 -4.73 -1.85 11.70
C VAL A 138 -3.43 -2.64 11.64
N ALA A 139 -2.29 -2.01 11.94
CA ALA A 139 -0.99 -2.66 12.02
C ALA A 139 -0.98 -3.78 13.07
N PHE A 140 -1.56 -3.53 14.24
CA PHE A 140 -1.67 -4.54 15.29
C PHE A 140 -2.53 -5.74 14.86
N GLN A 141 -3.68 -5.48 14.20
CA GLN A 141 -4.51 -6.55 13.66
C GLN A 141 -3.78 -7.37 12.59
N ASP A 142 -3.04 -6.70 11.72
CA ASP A 142 -2.25 -7.34 10.67
C ASP A 142 -1.14 -8.21 11.28
N ILE A 143 -0.35 -7.67 12.21
CA ILE A 143 0.68 -8.44 12.93
C ILE A 143 0.06 -9.63 13.65
N ARG A 144 -1.03 -9.44 14.41
CA ARG A 144 -1.72 -10.53 15.10
C ARG A 144 -2.13 -11.65 14.14
N ARG A 145 -2.53 -11.33 12.90
CA ARG A 145 -2.83 -12.32 11.86
C ARG A 145 -1.58 -13.04 11.32
N ILE A 146 -0.40 -12.41 11.29
CA ILE A 146 0.88 -13.10 11.00
C ILE A 146 1.19 -14.10 12.11
N TYR A 147 0.86 -13.78 13.37
CA TYR A 147 1.16 -14.63 14.51
C TYR A 147 0.15 -15.75 14.78
N LYS A 148 -1.07 -15.68 14.23
CA LYS A 148 -2.02 -16.80 14.34
C LYS A 148 -1.45 -18.02 13.60
N PRO A 149 -1.42 -19.22 14.22
CA PRO A 149 -1.07 -20.42 13.49
C PRO A 149 -2.07 -20.59 12.33
N LEU A 150 -1.58 -20.91 11.13
CA LEU A 150 -2.44 -21.41 10.07
C LEU A 150 -3.09 -22.66 10.64
N VAL A 151 -4.37 -22.57 10.99
CA VAL A 151 -5.20 -23.76 11.16
C VAL A 151 -5.16 -24.40 9.78
N ARG A 152 -4.41 -25.51 9.64
CA ARG A 152 -4.48 -26.35 8.45
C ARG A 152 -5.95 -26.58 8.17
N SER A 153 -6.41 -26.21 6.99
CA SER A 153 -7.76 -26.57 6.60
C SER A 153 -7.87 -28.10 6.70
N PRO A 154 -8.96 -28.66 7.25
CA PRO A 154 -9.13 -30.11 7.35
C PRO A 154 -8.97 -30.85 6.00
N PHE A 155 -9.08 -30.14 4.87
CA PHE A 155 -8.82 -30.65 3.52
C PHE A 155 -7.36 -30.93 3.16
N GLU A 156 -6.37 -30.48 3.95
CA GLU A 156 -4.95 -30.88 3.76
C GLU A 156 -4.60 -32.18 4.49
N GLN A 157 -5.51 -32.72 5.32
CA GLN A 157 -5.24 -33.91 6.13
C GLN A 157 -5.61 -35.23 5.41
N ASP A 158 -6.44 -35.16 4.37
CA ASP A 158 -6.93 -36.34 3.62
C ASP A 158 -6.12 -36.62 2.33
N GLY A 159 -5.02 -35.89 2.09
CA GLY A 159 -4.17 -36.05 0.91
C GLY A 159 -2.91 -36.90 1.11
N GLU A 160 -2.65 -37.37 2.33
CA GLU A 160 -1.52 -38.24 2.67
C GLU A 160 -2.07 -39.58 3.20
N SER A 161 -2.53 -40.43 2.28
CA SER A 161 -2.73 -41.86 2.53
C SER A 161 -2.39 -42.65 1.26
#